data_AF-A0A8H5ATK4-F1
#
_entry.id   AF-A0A8H5ATK4-F1
#
_cell.length_a   1.000
_cell.length_b   1.000
_cell.length_c   1.000
_cell.angle_alpha   90.00
_cell.angle_beta   90.00
_cell.angle_gamma   90.00
#
_symmetry.space_group_name_H-M   'P 1'
#
loop_
_entity.id
_entity.type
_entity.pdbx_description
1 polymer ?
#
loop_
_entity_poly.entity_id
_entity_poly.type
_entity_poly.pdbx_seq_one_letter_code
_entity_poly.pdbx_strand_id
1 'polypeptide(L)'
;MMQLAVTFATIVLSLALAAEASPIHADLSPSRRASDNGYCKQLLNTCAASPNALSNPWSVKACLFGASCFGGQRPVDNFLAAVASAKNASSAPASHNVPRVSQTVFNSISTNGKAITQQNFIDGVFGTLATTNGPFPDATFVIQDFSRLAEWTAFCNGQGIPSKNFADYYQFSATVNSPGCGGTVTSSARITTITLHPITTASTIRSPVTTITASPVPVPTGGVAEVSCSKMYDTCVAQANKAVSDAWSHPACLFAATCFGGQRPVDGLLSAVFGAKRNSGAAPTSVKETRLSTTTTKSISTDGKTVTQQNWIDGYYGLLSSLGGPFPTSASIVINDFDRVRGWTGFCKGGIPFKNLADYFQFSSSVSSNTSC
;
A
#
# COMPACT_ATOMS: atom_id res chain seq x y z
N MET A 1 -14.23 66.46 69.09
CA MET A 1 -15.29 66.26 68.08
C MET A 1 -14.57 65.87 66.79
N MET A 2 -14.09 64.64 66.62
CA MET A 2 -14.81 63.39 66.32
C MET A 2 -15.62 63.48 65.02
N GLN A 3 -14.99 63.08 63.90
CA GLN A 3 -15.70 62.55 62.74
C GLN A 3 -14.78 61.58 61.98
N LEU A 4 -15.02 60.30 62.21
CA LEU A 4 -14.39 59.16 61.55
C LEU A 4 -15.30 58.79 60.35
N ALA A 5 -14.81 58.97 59.12
CA ALA A 5 -15.54 58.55 57.92
C ALA A 5 -15.20 57.08 57.63
N VAL A 6 -16.21 56.20 57.73
CA VAL A 6 -16.13 54.80 57.33
C VAL A 6 -16.69 54.67 55.92
N THR A 7 -15.85 54.30 54.96
CA THR A 7 -16.25 53.98 53.59
C THR A 7 -16.51 52.49 53.49
N PHE A 8 -17.78 52.10 53.27
CA PHE A 8 -18.17 50.72 52.98
C PHE A 8 -17.92 50.42 51.50
N ALA A 9 -17.01 49.49 51.20
CA ALA A 9 -16.83 48.90 49.88
C ALA A 9 -17.59 47.57 49.80
N THR A 10 -18.66 47.55 49.01
CA THR A 10 -19.45 46.34 48.71
C THR A 10 -18.71 45.52 47.65
N ILE A 11 -18.08 44.42 48.06
CA ILE A 11 -17.52 43.40 47.15
C ILE A 11 -18.66 42.47 46.75
N VAL A 12 -19.10 42.57 45.49
CA VAL A 12 -19.99 41.59 44.85
C VAL A 12 -19.14 40.38 44.47
N LEU A 13 -19.20 39.34 45.29
CA LEU A 13 -18.55 38.06 45.01
C LEU A 13 -19.48 37.22 44.11
N SER A 14 -19.33 37.36 42.80
CA SER A 14 -19.96 36.47 41.83
C SER A 14 -19.25 35.11 41.83
N LEU A 15 -19.86 34.10 42.47
CA LEU A 15 -19.48 32.70 42.26
C LEU A 15 -19.87 32.29 40.83
N ALA A 16 -18.91 32.34 39.91
CA ALA A 16 -19.00 31.62 38.66
C ALA A 16 -18.71 30.14 38.95
N LEU A 17 -19.76 29.31 38.92
CA LEU A 17 -19.63 27.86 38.80
C LEU A 17 -19.03 27.57 37.42
N ALA A 18 -17.70 27.48 37.34
CA ALA A 18 -17.04 26.86 36.20
C ALA A 18 -17.28 25.35 36.31
N ALA A 19 -18.29 24.86 35.61
CA ALA A 19 -18.38 23.45 35.31
C ALA A 19 -17.21 23.11 34.38
N GLU A 20 -16.12 22.58 34.95
CA GLU A 20 -15.11 21.87 34.20
C GLU A 20 -15.74 20.60 33.64
N ALA A 21 -16.44 20.73 32.51
CA ALA A 21 -16.61 19.63 31.61
C ALA A 21 -15.22 19.31 31.07
N SER A 22 -14.53 18.36 31.69
CA SER A 22 -13.37 17.72 31.06
C SER A 22 -13.83 17.30 29.67
N PRO A 23 -13.20 17.78 28.57
CA PRO A 23 -13.50 17.22 27.27
C PRO A 23 -13.14 15.74 27.36
N ILE A 24 -14.16 14.90 27.26
CA ILE A 24 -13.97 13.50 26.90
C ILE A 24 -13.39 13.57 25.49
N HIS A 25 -12.06 13.72 25.40
CA HIS A 25 -11.31 13.33 24.24
C HIS A 25 -11.45 11.82 24.17
N ALA A 26 -12.61 11.36 23.68
CA ALA A 26 -12.73 10.03 23.10
C ALA A 26 -11.56 9.97 22.12
N ASP A 27 -10.59 9.13 22.44
CA ASP A 27 -9.34 8.99 21.74
C ASP A 27 -9.66 8.77 20.24
N LEU A 28 -9.63 9.85 19.46
CA LEU A 28 -9.89 9.90 18.01
C LEU A 28 -8.68 9.31 17.25
N SER A 29 -8.03 8.33 17.86
CA SER A 29 -6.86 7.69 17.29
C SER A 29 -7.27 6.88 16.05
N PRO A 30 -6.47 6.94 14.97
CA PRO A 30 -6.57 6.01 13.85
C PRO A 30 -6.65 4.58 14.39
N SER A 31 -7.44 3.73 13.73
CA SER A 31 -7.78 2.34 14.09
C SER A 31 -6.90 1.70 15.18
N ARG A 32 -7.56 1.19 16.24
CA ARG A 32 -7.05 0.45 17.42
C ARG A 32 -6.23 -0.82 17.13
N ARG A 33 -5.54 -0.92 15.99
CA ARG A 33 -4.60 -2.00 15.76
C ARG A 33 -3.34 -1.62 16.51
N ALA A 34 -3.07 -2.31 17.62
CA ALA A 34 -1.79 -2.25 18.32
C ALA A 34 -0.58 -2.56 17.39
N SER A 35 -0.85 -2.99 16.15
CA SER A 35 0.08 -3.28 15.08
C SER A 35 0.09 -2.26 13.92
N ASP A 36 -0.69 -1.17 13.97
CA ASP A 36 -0.50 -0.06 13.01
C ASP A 36 0.89 0.53 13.28
N ASN A 37 1.78 0.42 12.31
CA ASN A 37 3.14 0.96 12.39
C ASN A 37 3.19 2.50 12.26
N GLY A 38 2.02 3.15 12.30
CA GLY A 38 1.84 4.59 12.24
C GLY A 38 1.45 5.10 10.85
N TYR A 39 1.17 4.23 9.87
CA TYR A 39 0.87 4.68 8.50
C TYR A 39 -0.45 5.45 8.44
N CYS A 40 -1.48 5.05 9.19
CA CYS A 40 -2.75 5.78 9.22
C CYS A 40 -2.57 7.16 9.86
N LYS A 41 -1.72 7.27 10.89
CA LYS A 41 -1.35 8.55 11.50
C LYS A 41 -0.55 9.42 10.52
N GLN A 42 0.32 8.82 9.72
CA GLN A 42 1.05 9.54 8.68
C GLN A 42 0.12 10.09 7.58
N LEU A 43 -0.85 9.29 7.14
CA LEU A 43 -1.89 9.73 6.19
C LEU A 43 -2.74 10.86 6.79
N LEU A 44 -3.10 10.77 8.08
CA LEU A 44 -3.80 11.83 8.80
C LEU A 44 -2.99 13.14 8.81
N ASN A 45 -1.71 13.09 9.21
CA ASN A 45 -0.84 14.27 9.25
C ASN A 45 -0.66 14.89 7.86
N THR A 46 -0.44 14.05 6.85
CA THR A 46 -0.30 14.47 5.45
C THR A 46 -1.59 15.10 4.92
N CYS A 47 -2.75 14.54 5.28
CA CYS A 47 -4.05 15.13 5.00
C CYS A 47 -4.20 16.50 5.68
N ALA A 48 -3.96 16.58 6.99
CA ALA A 48 -4.13 17.81 7.77
C ALA A 48 -3.21 18.96 7.31
N ALA A 49 -2.05 18.65 6.74
CA ALA A 49 -1.16 19.63 6.12
C ALA A 49 -1.74 20.26 4.84
N SER A 50 -2.72 19.63 4.18
CA SER A 50 -3.35 20.17 2.98
C SER A 50 -4.26 21.37 3.28
N PRO A 51 -4.28 22.41 2.43
CA PRO A 51 -5.23 23.51 2.55
C PRO A 51 -6.68 23.05 2.29
N ASN A 52 -6.88 21.98 1.52
CA ASN A 52 -8.21 21.48 1.15
C ASN A 52 -8.75 20.40 2.10
N ALA A 53 -8.05 20.12 3.21
CA ALA A 53 -8.35 19.00 4.10
C ALA A 53 -9.75 19.05 4.74
N LEU A 54 -10.38 20.23 4.85
CA LEU A 54 -11.73 20.38 5.39
C LEU A 54 -12.75 20.87 4.34
N SER A 55 -12.31 21.59 3.30
CA SER A 55 -13.22 22.11 2.26
C SER A 55 -13.50 21.09 1.16
N ASN A 56 -12.50 20.29 0.78
CA ASN A 56 -12.59 19.25 -0.23
C ASN A 56 -11.61 18.11 0.11
N PRO A 57 -11.82 17.41 1.24
CA PRO A 57 -10.91 16.37 1.72
C PRO A 57 -10.66 15.30 0.65
N TRP A 58 -11.69 14.95 -0.12
CA TRP A 58 -11.61 13.86 -1.09
C TRP A 58 -10.81 14.19 -2.36
N SER A 59 -10.41 15.45 -2.57
CA SER A 59 -9.40 15.81 -3.56
C SER A 59 -7.96 15.47 -3.15
N VAL A 60 -7.74 15.15 -1.88
CA VAL A 60 -6.43 14.88 -1.29
C VAL A 60 -6.29 13.38 -1.05
N LYS A 61 -5.40 12.70 -1.77
CA LYS A 61 -5.20 11.24 -1.67
C LYS A 61 -4.93 10.79 -0.23
N ALA A 62 -4.13 11.54 0.53
CA ALA A 62 -3.87 11.25 1.94
C ALA A 62 -5.13 11.30 2.82
N CYS A 63 -6.06 12.20 2.56
CA CYS A 63 -7.33 12.25 3.28
C CYS A 63 -8.23 11.06 2.91
N LEU A 64 -8.26 10.71 1.62
CA LEU A 64 -9.05 9.59 1.13
C LEU A 64 -8.58 8.26 1.74
N PHE A 65 -7.28 7.95 1.63
CA PHE A 65 -6.71 6.72 2.19
C PHE A 65 -6.67 6.74 3.72
N GLY A 66 -6.42 7.90 4.33
CA GLY A 66 -6.46 8.08 5.78
C GLY A 66 -7.86 7.83 6.36
N ALA A 67 -8.92 8.24 5.66
CA ALA A 67 -10.30 7.96 6.07
C ALA A 67 -10.65 6.47 6.01
N SER A 68 -10.11 5.72 5.04
CA SER A 68 -10.29 4.26 4.95
C SER A 68 -9.63 3.53 6.12
N CYS A 69 -8.53 4.09 6.60
CA CYS A 69 -7.69 3.61 7.69
C CYS A 69 -8.39 3.66 9.07
N PHE A 70 -9.37 4.56 9.24
CA PHE A 70 -10.09 4.69 10.50
C PHE A 70 -11.08 3.54 10.69
N GLY A 71 -11.21 3.06 11.92
CA GLY A 71 -12.11 1.98 12.30
C GLY A 71 -13.36 2.49 13.03
N GLY A 72 -14.22 1.55 13.42
CA GLY A 72 -15.44 1.83 14.18
C GLY A 72 -16.67 2.02 13.30
N GLN A 73 -17.79 2.42 13.92
CA GLN A 73 -19.09 2.55 13.23
C GLN A 73 -19.16 3.73 12.25
N ARG A 74 -18.28 4.73 12.38
CA ARG A 74 -18.28 5.95 11.56
C ARG A 74 -16.87 6.34 11.11
N PRO A 75 -16.19 5.50 10.31
CA PRO A 75 -14.77 5.66 10.05
C PRO A 75 -14.43 7.00 9.38
N VAL A 76 -15.26 7.44 8.43
CA VAL A 76 -15.00 8.66 7.64
C VAL A 76 -15.19 9.96 8.45
N ASP A 77 -16.30 10.10 9.19
CA ASP A 77 -16.54 11.30 10.00
C ASP A 77 -15.57 11.40 11.18
N ASN A 78 -15.19 10.26 11.78
CA ASN A 78 -14.17 10.22 12.83
C ASN A 78 -12.80 10.68 12.29
N PHE A 79 -12.46 10.30 11.05
CA PHE A 79 -11.25 10.80 10.39
C PHE A 79 -11.31 12.32 10.19
N LEU A 80 -12.42 12.85 9.67
CA LEU A 80 -12.58 14.29 9.48
C LEU A 80 -12.53 15.07 10.81
N ALA A 81 -13.04 14.48 11.90
CA ALA A 81 -12.88 15.02 13.25
C ALA A 81 -11.41 15.08 13.69
N ALA A 82 -10.65 14.02 13.44
CA ALA A 82 -9.21 14.00 13.72
C ALA A 82 -8.45 15.04 12.87
N VAL A 83 -8.81 15.20 11.59
CA VAL A 83 -8.22 16.23 10.71
C VAL A 83 -8.54 17.64 11.22
N ALA A 84 -9.79 17.91 11.61
CA ALA A 84 -10.19 19.20 12.16
C ALA A 84 -9.43 19.52 13.46
N SER A 85 -9.29 18.54 14.35
CA SER A 85 -8.50 18.66 15.57
C SER A 85 -7.03 18.95 15.25
N ALA A 86 -6.42 18.24 14.31
CA ALA A 86 -5.03 18.47 13.91
C ALA A 86 -4.80 19.86 13.28
N LYS A 87 -5.85 20.46 12.71
CA LYS A 87 -5.84 21.82 12.14
C LYS A 87 -6.28 22.91 13.11
N ASN A 88 -6.58 22.58 14.37
CA ASN A 88 -7.18 23.50 15.34
C ASN A 88 -8.47 24.19 14.83
N ALA A 89 -9.27 23.47 14.04
CA ALA A 89 -10.54 23.96 13.55
C ALA A 89 -11.62 23.82 14.64
N SER A 90 -12.54 24.78 14.71
CA SER A 90 -13.64 24.79 15.68
C SER A 90 -14.66 23.66 15.48
N SER A 91 -14.76 23.12 14.27
CA SER A 91 -15.66 22.02 13.93
C SER A 91 -15.18 21.24 12.71
N ALA A 92 -15.46 19.93 12.69
CA ALA A 92 -15.27 19.10 11.52
C ALA A 92 -16.49 19.13 10.60
N PRO A 93 -16.32 19.17 9.27
CA PRO A 93 -17.41 19.00 8.35
C PRO A 93 -17.90 17.54 8.39
N ALA A 94 -19.21 17.34 8.26
CA ALA A 94 -19.74 16.00 8.05
C ALA A 94 -19.43 15.54 6.62
N SER A 95 -19.09 14.26 6.44
CA SER A 95 -18.72 13.69 5.13
C SER A 95 -19.80 13.86 4.05
N HIS A 96 -21.08 13.92 4.43
CA HIS A 96 -22.18 14.15 3.50
C HIS A 96 -22.29 15.60 2.99
N ASN A 97 -21.65 16.56 3.69
CA ASN A 97 -21.67 17.99 3.37
C ASN A 97 -20.42 18.48 2.61
N VAL A 98 -19.42 17.62 2.40
CA VAL A 98 -18.23 17.96 1.60
C VAL A 98 -18.38 17.48 0.15
N PRO A 99 -17.64 18.07 -0.81
CA PRO A 99 -17.63 17.60 -2.19
C PRO A 99 -17.28 16.11 -2.28
N ARG A 100 -17.99 15.36 -3.13
CA ARG A 100 -17.75 13.93 -3.36
C ARG A 100 -16.38 13.68 -3.98
N VAL A 101 -15.88 12.44 -3.85
CA VAL A 101 -14.76 11.95 -4.67
C VAL A 101 -15.11 12.18 -6.14
N SER A 102 -14.30 12.97 -6.84
CA SER A 102 -14.53 13.29 -8.24
C SER A 102 -14.07 12.15 -9.14
N GLN A 103 -14.60 12.11 -10.38
CA GLN A 103 -14.14 11.14 -11.38
C GLN A 103 -12.64 11.29 -11.67
N THR A 104 -12.10 12.51 -11.62
CA THR A 104 -10.67 12.76 -11.80
C THR A 104 -9.84 12.10 -10.70
N VAL A 105 -10.24 12.23 -9.43
CA VAL A 105 -9.55 11.56 -8.31
C VAL A 105 -9.68 10.05 -8.45
N PHE A 106 -10.89 9.55 -8.77
CA PHE A 106 -11.12 8.13 -9.00
C PHE A 106 -10.22 7.57 -10.10
N ASN A 107 -10.14 8.23 -11.26
CA ASN A 107 -9.28 7.83 -12.38
C ASN A 107 -7.79 7.92 -12.05
N SER A 108 -7.40 8.77 -11.08
CA SER A 108 -6.01 8.83 -10.61
C SER A 108 -5.60 7.66 -9.70
N ILE A 109 -6.55 6.79 -9.33
CA ILE A 109 -6.37 5.59 -8.52
C ILE A 109 -6.68 4.34 -9.37
N SER A 110 -7.77 4.36 -10.13
CA SER A 110 -8.19 3.27 -11.01
C SER A 110 -7.31 3.17 -12.25
N THR A 111 -6.73 2.00 -12.53
CA THR A 111 -5.93 1.78 -13.74
C THR A 111 -6.77 1.78 -15.02
N ASN A 112 -8.04 1.42 -14.94
CA ASN A 112 -8.92 1.27 -16.11
C ASN A 112 -10.06 2.31 -16.17
N GLY A 113 -10.13 3.22 -15.19
CA GLY A 113 -11.18 4.24 -15.07
C GLY A 113 -12.59 3.68 -14.77
N LYS A 114 -12.74 2.38 -14.55
CA LYS A 114 -14.04 1.71 -14.34
C LYS A 114 -14.27 1.32 -12.89
N ALA A 115 -13.26 0.70 -12.26
CA ALA A 115 -13.35 0.18 -10.90
C ALA A 115 -12.02 0.40 -10.17
N ILE A 116 -12.07 0.58 -8.84
CA ILE A 116 -10.89 0.49 -7.98
C ILE A 116 -10.81 -0.93 -7.46
N THR A 117 -9.81 -1.66 -7.90
CA THR A 117 -9.48 -3.00 -7.40
C THR A 117 -8.73 -2.91 -6.06
N GLN A 118 -8.59 -4.05 -5.38
CA GLN A 118 -7.74 -4.12 -4.18
C GLN A 118 -6.32 -3.63 -4.47
N GLN A 119 -5.76 -4.00 -5.63
CA GLN A 119 -4.42 -3.58 -6.00
C GLN A 119 -4.34 -2.08 -6.24
N ASN A 120 -5.33 -1.49 -6.93
CA ASN A 120 -5.38 -0.03 -7.11
C ASN A 120 -5.41 0.71 -5.78
N PHE A 121 -6.11 0.17 -4.79
CA PHE A 121 -6.16 0.73 -3.46
C PHE A 121 -4.82 0.62 -2.72
N ILE A 122 -4.17 -0.55 -2.77
CA ILE A 122 -2.82 -0.76 -2.22
C ILE A 122 -1.83 0.23 -2.84
N ASP A 123 -1.78 0.29 -4.17
CA ASP A 123 -0.90 1.20 -4.91
C ASP A 123 -1.14 2.66 -4.52
N GLY A 124 -2.41 3.02 -4.35
CA GLY A 124 -2.81 4.35 -3.90
C GLY A 124 -2.28 4.68 -2.51
N VAL A 125 -2.42 3.78 -1.54
CA VAL A 125 -1.93 3.94 -0.17
C VAL A 125 -0.40 4.05 -0.15
N PHE A 126 0.29 3.09 -0.76
CA PHE A 126 1.77 3.05 -0.78
C PHE A 126 2.34 4.22 -1.56
N GLY A 127 1.78 4.56 -2.72
CA GLY A 127 2.19 5.73 -3.50
C GLY A 127 1.99 7.04 -2.75
N THR A 128 0.93 7.14 -1.92
CA THR A 128 0.72 8.33 -1.07
C THR A 128 1.75 8.40 0.05
N LEU A 129 2.01 7.29 0.75
CA LEU A 129 3.01 7.22 1.82
C LEU A 129 4.44 7.44 1.31
N ALA A 130 4.73 7.04 0.08
CA ALA A 130 6.03 7.27 -0.54
C ALA A 130 6.39 8.77 -0.62
N THR A 131 5.39 9.66 -0.75
CA THR A 131 5.61 11.12 -0.76
C THR A 131 6.16 11.65 0.55
N THR A 132 6.00 10.90 1.65
CA THR A 132 6.53 11.23 2.98
C THR A 132 7.54 10.21 3.49
N ASN A 133 8.00 9.30 2.62
CA ASN A 133 8.92 8.22 2.96
C ASN A 133 8.40 7.27 4.06
N GLY A 134 7.11 6.88 3.97
CA GLY A 134 6.50 5.94 4.90
C GLY A 134 6.06 6.57 6.23
N PRO A 135 5.82 5.77 7.28
CA PRO A 135 6.03 4.32 7.35
C PRO A 135 5.06 3.56 6.44
N PHE A 136 5.51 2.50 5.77
CA PHE A 136 4.63 1.69 4.92
C PHE A 136 4.06 0.52 5.71
N PRO A 137 2.76 0.26 5.67
CA PRO A 137 2.17 -0.85 6.40
C PRO A 137 2.54 -2.21 5.83
N ASP A 138 2.33 -3.26 6.62
CA ASP A 138 2.08 -4.57 6.04
C ASP A 138 0.82 -4.50 5.16
N ALA A 139 0.92 -4.99 3.92
CA ALA A 139 -0.18 -4.89 2.98
C ALA A 139 -1.46 -5.59 3.44
N THR A 140 -1.38 -6.57 4.34
CA THR A 140 -2.57 -7.19 4.95
C THR A 140 -3.45 -6.17 5.67
N PHE A 141 -2.87 -5.11 6.26
CA PHE A 141 -3.66 -4.04 6.87
C PHE A 141 -4.41 -3.24 5.81
N VAL A 142 -3.74 -2.89 4.71
CA VAL A 142 -4.34 -2.15 3.59
C VAL A 142 -5.40 -2.98 2.86
N ILE A 143 -5.17 -4.29 2.73
CA ILE A 143 -6.16 -5.25 2.22
C ILE A 143 -7.38 -5.25 3.11
N GLN A 144 -7.22 -5.32 4.43
CA GLN A 144 -8.35 -5.26 5.37
C GLN A 144 -9.08 -3.92 5.33
N ASP A 145 -8.39 -2.81 5.03
CA ASP A 145 -9.02 -1.51 4.81
C ASP A 145 -9.88 -1.56 3.54
N PHE A 146 -9.32 -2.04 2.43
CA PHE A 146 -10.07 -2.24 1.19
C PHE A 146 -11.26 -3.20 1.36
N SER A 147 -11.10 -4.28 2.11
CA SER A 147 -12.19 -5.23 2.39
C SER A 147 -13.38 -4.56 3.07
N ARG A 148 -13.16 -3.61 4.00
CA ARG A 148 -14.25 -2.83 4.62
C ARG A 148 -14.98 -1.96 3.61
N LEU A 149 -14.25 -1.34 2.68
CA LEU A 149 -14.85 -0.57 1.59
C LEU A 149 -15.67 -1.48 0.67
N ALA A 150 -15.12 -2.62 0.28
CA ALA A 150 -15.76 -3.60 -0.58
C ALA A 150 -17.02 -4.18 0.07
N GLU A 151 -16.97 -4.49 1.37
CA GLU A 151 -18.12 -4.95 2.14
C GLU A 151 -19.20 -3.88 2.26
N TRP A 152 -18.82 -2.64 2.59
CA TRP A 152 -19.77 -1.53 2.68
C TRP A 152 -20.46 -1.24 1.35
N THR A 153 -19.74 -1.41 0.24
CA THR A 153 -20.27 -1.16 -1.10
C THR A 153 -20.95 -2.39 -1.74
N ALA A 154 -20.90 -3.56 -1.09
CA ALA A 154 -21.32 -4.87 -1.62
C ALA A 154 -20.58 -5.36 -2.88
N PHE A 155 -19.29 -5.01 -3.05
CA PHE A 155 -18.43 -5.46 -4.16
C PHE A 155 -17.35 -6.44 -3.68
N CYS A 156 -17.77 -7.58 -3.12
CA CYS A 156 -16.88 -8.48 -2.38
C CYS A 156 -16.19 -9.56 -3.24
N ASN A 157 -16.55 -9.66 -4.53
CA ASN A 157 -16.06 -10.70 -5.44
C ASN A 157 -14.73 -10.35 -6.15
N GLY A 158 -14.04 -9.30 -5.71
CA GLY A 158 -12.76 -8.88 -6.26
C GLY A 158 -12.83 -8.14 -7.61
N GLN A 159 -14.03 -7.89 -8.16
CA GLN A 159 -14.19 -7.14 -9.43
C GLN A 159 -13.84 -5.64 -9.30
N GLY A 160 -13.67 -5.16 -8.07
CA GLY A 160 -13.39 -3.77 -7.75
C GLY A 160 -14.65 -2.95 -7.55
N ILE A 161 -14.49 -1.78 -6.95
CA ILE A 161 -15.58 -0.88 -6.56
C ILE A 161 -15.77 0.18 -7.67
N PRO A 162 -16.94 0.26 -8.31
CA PRO A 162 -17.22 1.29 -9.31
C PRO A 162 -17.20 2.71 -8.72
N SER A 163 -16.94 3.71 -9.58
CA SER A 163 -16.78 5.12 -9.18
C SER A 163 -17.89 5.65 -8.28
N LYS A 164 -19.15 5.39 -8.64
CA LYS A 164 -20.31 5.85 -7.86
C LYS A 164 -20.28 5.30 -6.43
N ASN A 165 -20.14 3.98 -6.29
CA ASN A 165 -20.13 3.29 -5.00
C ASN A 165 -18.90 3.67 -4.15
N PHE A 166 -17.74 3.85 -4.80
CA PHE A 166 -16.54 4.33 -4.12
C PHE A 166 -16.75 5.73 -3.54
N ALA A 167 -17.34 6.64 -4.32
CA ALA A 167 -17.68 7.98 -3.84
C ALA A 167 -18.79 7.95 -2.76
N ASP A 168 -19.77 7.04 -2.86
CA ASP A 168 -20.82 6.87 -1.84
C ASP A 168 -20.25 6.45 -0.49
N TYR A 169 -19.24 5.57 -0.47
CA TYR A 169 -18.57 5.18 0.78
C TYR A 169 -18.04 6.39 1.54
N TYR A 170 -17.28 7.27 0.89
CA TYR A 170 -16.71 8.46 1.54
C TYR A 170 -17.73 9.56 1.84
N GLN A 171 -18.92 9.51 1.26
CA GLN A 171 -19.96 10.50 1.55
C GLN A 171 -20.95 10.02 2.62
N PHE A 172 -21.23 8.71 2.70
CA PHE A 172 -22.38 8.20 3.44
C PHE A 172 -22.05 7.08 4.44
N SER A 173 -20.85 6.49 4.43
CA SER A 173 -20.55 5.37 5.35
C SER A 173 -20.60 5.74 6.84
N ALA A 174 -20.55 7.03 7.18
CA ALA A 174 -20.73 7.49 8.55
C ALA A 174 -22.20 7.59 8.99
N THR A 175 -23.14 7.60 8.06
CA THR A 175 -24.58 7.81 8.32
C THR A 175 -25.46 6.65 7.85
N VAL A 176 -24.95 5.79 6.97
CA VAL A 176 -25.68 4.69 6.35
C VAL A 176 -24.96 3.38 6.61
N ASN A 177 -25.72 2.38 7.06
CA ASN A 177 -25.19 1.02 7.29
C ASN A 177 -24.92 0.30 5.97
N SER A 178 -23.91 -0.56 6.01
CA SER A 178 -23.57 -1.46 4.91
C SER A 178 -24.72 -2.44 4.60
N PRO A 179 -25.08 -2.66 3.33
CA PRO A 179 -25.88 -3.84 2.93
C PRO A 179 -25.10 -5.16 3.09
N GLY A 180 -23.77 -5.08 3.23
CA GLY A 180 -22.85 -6.19 3.44
C GLY A 180 -22.67 -7.06 2.20
N CYS A 181 -21.79 -8.05 2.32
CA CYS A 181 -21.61 -9.08 1.28
C CYS A 181 -22.70 -10.17 1.32
N GLY A 182 -23.50 -10.22 2.39
CA GLY A 182 -24.53 -11.23 2.64
C GLY A 182 -25.96 -10.77 2.36
N GLY A 183 -26.16 -9.49 2.02
CA GLY A 183 -27.47 -8.99 1.63
C GLY A 183 -27.83 -9.50 0.24
N THR A 184 -28.97 -10.18 0.11
CA THR A 184 -29.61 -10.41 -1.19
C THR A 184 -29.86 -9.05 -1.82
N VAL A 185 -28.97 -8.62 -2.72
CA VAL A 185 -29.16 -7.40 -3.48
C VAL A 185 -30.39 -7.62 -4.35
N THR A 186 -31.54 -7.19 -3.84
CA THR A 186 -32.78 -7.13 -4.61
C THR A 186 -32.60 -5.96 -5.56
N SER A 187 -31.82 -6.18 -6.61
CA SER A 187 -31.72 -5.25 -7.71
C SER A 187 -33.13 -5.12 -8.28
N SER A 188 -33.79 -3.98 -8.08
CA SER A 188 -34.96 -3.59 -8.88
C SER A 188 -34.52 -3.35 -10.33
N ALA A 189 -34.15 -4.43 -11.02
CA ALA A 189 -34.23 -4.49 -12.45
C ALA A 189 -35.66 -4.93 -12.78
N ARG A 190 -36.38 -4.13 -13.57
CA ARG A 190 -37.66 -4.53 -14.18
C ARG A 190 -37.45 -5.89 -14.87
N ILE A 191 -38.10 -6.92 -14.34
CA ILE A 191 -38.20 -8.23 -14.97
C ILE A 191 -39.14 -8.07 -16.17
N THR A 192 -38.57 -8.03 -17.37
CA THR A 192 -39.32 -8.42 -18.57
C THR A 192 -39.42 -9.93 -18.51
N THR A 193 -40.63 -10.44 -18.26
CA THR A 193 -40.95 -11.86 -18.21
C THR A 193 -40.54 -12.53 -19.52
N ILE A 194 -39.50 -13.37 -19.48
CA ILE A 194 -39.20 -14.34 -20.55
C ILE A 194 -39.67 -15.70 -20.05
N THR A 195 -40.70 -16.22 -20.70
CA THR A 195 -41.24 -17.56 -20.51
C THR A 195 -40.21 -18.59 -20.99
N LEU A 196 -39.64 -19.37 -20.06
CA LEU A 196 -38.71 -20.45 -20.38
C LEU A 196 -39.49 -21.74 -20.71
N HIS A 197 -39.22 -22.32 -21.88
CA HIS A 197 -39.56 -23.69 -22.22
C HIS A 197 -38.49 -24.66 -21.67
N PRO A 198 -38.86 -25.87 -21.21
CA PRO A 198 -37.88 -26.85 -20.75
C PRO A 198 -37.21 -27.52 -21.97
N ILE A 199 -35.88 -27.38 -22.07
CA ILE A 199 -35.07 -28.20 -22.98
C ILE A 199 -34.30 -29.21 -22.12
N THR A 200 -34.77 -30.44 -22.15
CA THR A 200 -33.99 -31.63 -21.82
C THR A 200 -32.99 -31.90 -22.92
N THR A 201 -31.68 -31.84 -22.63
CA THR A 201 -30.66 -32.74 -23.19
C THR A 201 -29.31 -32.47 -22.53
N ALA A 202 -28.68 -33.54 -22.04
CA ALA A 202 -27.28 -33.53 -21.63
C ALA A 202 -26.40 -33.48 -22.88
N SER A 203 -25.45 -32.54 -22.93
CA SER A 203 -24.39 -32.56 -23.94
C SER A 203 -23.06 -32.16 -23.31
N THR A 204 -22.09 -33.04 -23.50
CA THR A 204 -20.74 -33.00 -22.96
C THR A 204 -19.79 -32.39 -24.01
N ILE A 205 -18.84 -31.57 -23.53
CA ILE A 205 -17.52 -31.26 -24.14
C ILE A 205 -17.52 -30.29 -25.35
N ARG A 206 -16.93 -29.09 -25.18
CA ARG A 206 -15.53 -28.71 -25.56
C ARG A 206 -15.43 -27.19 -25.68
N SER A 207 -14.70 -26.54 -24.78
CA SER A 207 -14.32 -25.13 -24.95
C SER A 207 -13.28 -24.99 -26.08
N PRO A 208 -13.45 -24.06 -27.03
CA PRO A 208 -12.35 -23.64 -27.89
C PRO A 208 -11.48 -22.65 -27.12
N VAL A 209 -10.20 -23.00 -26.96
CA VAL A 209 -9.14 -22.06 -26.57
C VAL A 209 -8.94 -21.12 -27.74
N THR A 210 -9.37 -19.86 -27.61
CA THR A 210 -9.08 -18.81 -28.58
C THR A 210 -7.70 -18.23 -28.27
N THR A 211 -6.75 -18.55 -29.13
CA THR A 211 -5.39 -18.00 -29.13
C THR A 211 -5.43 -16.52 -29.49
N ILE A 212 -5.02 -15.64 -28.56
CA ILE A 212 -4.73 -14.23 -28.87
C ILE A 212 -3.23 -14.13 -29.15
N THR A 213 -2.87 -13.99 -30.41
CA THR A 213 -1.52 -13.62 -30.85
C THR A 213 -1.33 -12.12 -30.75
N ALA A 214 -0.56 -11.67 -29.76
CA ALA A 214 0.20 -10.44 -29.81
C ALA A 214 1.66 -10.81 -29.52
N SER A 215 2.57 -10.45 -30.42
CA SER A 215 3.98 -10.85 -30.40
C SER A 215 4.79 -9.90 -29.51
N PRO A 216 5.48 -10.38 -28.46
CA PRO A 216 6.61 -9.70 -27.87
C PRO A 216 7.93 -10.41 -28.22
N VAL A 217 8.98 -9.61 -28.25
CA VAL A 217 10.39 -10.00 -28.32
C VAL A 217 10.66 -11.21 -27.39
N PRO A 218 11.50 -12.20 -27.80
CA PRO A 218 11.76 -13.39 -26.99
C PRO A 218 12.34 -13.01 -25.62
N VAL A 219 11.53 -13.14 -24.58
CA VAL A 219 11.96 -13.11 -23.17
C VAL A 219 12.76 -14.40 -22.93
N PRO A 220 13.95 -14.35 -22.34
CA PRO A 220 14.70 -15.55 -21.97
C PRO A 220 13.81 -16.46 -21.10
N THR A 221 13.80 -17.75 -21.41
CA THR A 221 13.08 -18.81 -20.69
C THR A 221 13.53 -18.88 -19.23
N GLY A 222 12.92 -18.05 -18.39
CA GLY A 222 13.18 -17.88 -16.96
C GLY A 222 12.29 -16.79 -16.37
N GLY A 223 11.03 -16.72 -16.83
CA GLY A 223 10.15 -15.55 -16.78
C GLY A 223 9.98 -14.89 -15.41
N VAL A 224 10.10 -13.57 -15.41
CA VAL A 224 9.48 -12.72 -14.38
C VAL A 224 8.07 -12.41 -14.86
N ALA A 225 7.10 -13.26 -14.51
CA ALA A 225 5.70 -13.04 -14.90
C ALA A 225 5.10 -11.76 -14.29
N GLU A 226 5.76 -11.22 -13.26
CA GLU A 226 5.31 -10.08 -12.51
C GLU A 226 5.82 -8.74 -13.10
N VAL A 227 4.89 -7.81 -13.36
CA VAL A 227 5.19 -6.54 -14.06
C VAL A 227 6.13 -5.62 -13.28
N SER A 228 6.01 -5.59 -11.95
CA SER A 228 6.89 -4.82 -11.07
C SER A 228 8.32 -5.37 -11.07
N CYS A 229 8.45 -6.69 -11.15
CA CYS A 229 9.73 -7.37 -11.26
C CYS A 229 10.43 -7.10 -12.59
N SER A 230 9.68 -7.13 -13.69
CA SER A 230 10.18 -6.69 -15.00
C SER A 230 10.70 -5.26 -14.94
N LYS A 231 9.98 -4.36 -14.24
CA LYS A 231 10.43 -2.97 -14.07
C LYS A 231 11.73 -2.87 -13.26
N MET A 232 11.89 -3.67 -12.20
CA MET A 232 13.15 -3.75 -11.45
C MET A 232 14.29 -4.25 -12.33
N TYR A 233 14.04 -5.29 -13.14
CA TYR A 233 15.00 -5.83 -14.10
C TYR A 233 15.42 -4.77 -15.13
N ASP A 234 14.48 -4.11 -15.81
CA ASP A 234 14.78 -3.08 -16.80
C ASP A 234 15.58 -1.92 -16.19
N THR A 235 15.22 -1.54 -14.96
CA THR A 235 15.94 -0.51 -14.21
C THR A 235 17.35 -0.97 -13.85
N CYS A 236 17.53 -2.24 -13.45
CA CYS A 236 18.84 -2.83 -13.23
C CYS A 236 19.67 -2.85 -14.52
N VAL A 237 19.10 -3.25 -15.65
CA VAL A 237 19.76 -3.20 -16.96
C VAL A 237 20.17 -1.78 -17.31
N ALA A 238 19.36 -0.76 -16.99
CA ALA A 238 19.73 0.63 -17.22
C ALA A 238 20.91 1.08 -16.33
N GLN A 239 20.90 0.71 -15.05
CA GLN A 239 21.85 1.19 -14.04
C GLN A 239 23.18 0.43 -14.03
N ALA A 240 23.15 -0.90 -14.20
CA ALA A 240 24.35 -1.73 -14.19
C ALA A 240 25.33 -1.28 -15.27
N ASN A 241 26.63 -1.34 -14.97
CA ASN A 241 27.65 -1.00 -15.96
C ASN A 241 27.72 -2.06 -17.07
N LYS A 242 28.49 -1.79 -18.12
CA LYS A 242 28.60 -2.70 -19.27
C LYS A 242 29.16 -4.07 -18.89
N ALA A 243 30.11 -4.15 -17.97
CA ALA A 243 30.67 -5.43 -17.52
C ALA A 243 29.74 -6.20 -16.57
N VAL A 244 28.67 -5.55 -16.10
CA VAL A 244 27.78 -6.03 -15.02
C VAL A 244 28.55 -6.27 -13.72
N SER A 245 29.73 -5.64 -13.58
CA SER A 245 30.47 -5.64 -12.31
C SER A 245 29.83 -4.66 -11.34
N ASP A 246 29.80 -4.99 -10.05
CA ASP A 246 29.22 -4.15 -9.00
C ASP A 246 27.70 -3.91 -9.18
N ALA A 247 26.99 -4.90 -9.71
CA ALA A 247 25.53 -4.85 -9.84
C ALA A 247 24.83 -4.57 -8.49
N TRP A 248 25.41 -5.05 -7.39
CA TRP A 248 24.85 -4.92 -6.04
C TRP A 248 24.99 -3.51 -5.44
N SER A 249 25.64 -2.57 -6.13
CA SER A 249 25.59 -1.16 -5.77
C SER A 249 24.22 -0.53 -6.04
N HIS A 250 23.38 -1.16 -6.88
CA HIS A 250 22.09 -0.65 -7.32
C HIS A 250 20.91 -1.42 -6.70
N PRO A 251 20.02 -0.77 -5.92
CA PRO A 251 18.86 -1.44 -5.32
C PRO A 251 17.95 -2.15 -6.33
N ALA A 252 17.79 -1.60 -7.54
CA ALA A 252 17.02 -2.24 -8.60
C ALA A 252 17.54 -3.66 -8.93
N CYS A 253 18.86 -3.84 -8.96
CA CYS A 253 19.48 -5.14 -9.21
C CYS A 253 19.28 -6.10 -8.04
N LEU A 254 19.32 -5.61 -6.79
CA LEU A 254 19.03 -6.45 -5.62
C LEU A 254 17.60 -6.99 -5.66
N PHE A 255 16.62 -6.11 -5.88
CA PHE A 255 15.21 -6.49 -5.94
C PHE A 255 14.88 -7.35 -7.17
N ALA A 256 15.49 -7.05 -8.32
CA ALA A 256 15.36 -7.91 -9.49
C ALA A 256 15.92 -9.31 -9.21
N ALA A 257 17.09 -9.42 -8.56
CA ALA A 257 17.76 -10.70 -8.32
C ALA A 257 16.95 -11.63 -7.42
N THR A 258 16.22 -11.09 -6.44
CA THR A 258 15.37 -11.91 -5.55
C THR A 258 14.09 -12.36 -6.24
N CYS A 259 13.61 -11.57 -7.18
CA CYS A 259 12.38 -11.84 -7.90
C CYS A 259 12.56 -12.81 -9.08
N PHE A 260 13.77 -12.94 -9.62
CA PHE A 260 14.06 -13.98 -10.60
C PHE A 260 13.70 -15.37 -10.02
N GLY A 261 12.90 -16.12 -10.77
CA GLY A 261 12.55 -17.50 -10.43
C GLY A 261 13.70 -18.46 -10.71
N GLY A 262 13.62 -19.68 -10.14
CA GLY A 262 14.51 -20.79 -10.48
C GLY A 262 15.53 -21.15 -9.39
N GLN A 263 16.39 -22.14 -9.68
CA GLN A 263 17.34 -22.69 -8.72
C GLN A 263 18.50 -21.75 -8.36
N ARG A 264 18.81 -20.76 -9.22
CA ARG A 264 19.95 -19.83 -9.06
C ARG A 264 19.53 -18.40 -9.44
N PRO A 265 18.67 -17.76 -8.63
CA PRO A 265 18.04 -16.51 -9.01
C PRO A 265 19.05 -15.36 -9.21
N VAL A 266 20.10 -15.32 -8.40
CA VAL A 266 21.14 -14.28 -8.45
C VAL A 266 22.02 -14.39 -9.72
N ASP A 267 22.58 -15.57 -10.01
CA ASP A 267 23.39 -15.76 -11.23
C ASP A 267 22.52 -15.70 -12.49
N GLY A 268 21.26 -16.14 -12.39
CA GLY A 268 20.27 -15.99 -13.45
C GLY A 268 20.05 -14.54 -13.84
N LEU A 269 19.88 -13.63 -12.86
CA LEU A 269 19.80 -12.19 -13.12
C LEU A 269 21.07 -11.68 -13.80
N LEU A 270 22.26 -11.94 -13.23
CA LEU A 270 23.51 -11.44 -13.77
C LEU A 270 23.70 -11.85 -15.24
N SER A 271 23.37 -13.10 -15.56
CA SER A 271 23.39 -13.60 -16.94
C SER A 271 22.39 -12.88 -17.84
N ALA A 272 21.16 -12.63 -17.35
CA ALA A 272 20.13 -11.93 -18.12
C ALA A 272 20.56 -10.47 -18.42
N VAL A 273 21.04 -9.75 -17.40
CA VAL A 273 21.51 -8.37 -17.53
C VAL A 273 22.72 -8.30 -18.48
N PHE A 274 23.67 -9.22 -18.36
CA PHE A 274 24.84 -9.30 -19.23
C PHE A 274 24.45 -9.52 -20.70
N GLY A 275 23.47 -10.40 -20.95
CA GLY A 275 22.89 -10.60 -22.28
C GLY A 275 22.17 -9.36 -22.82
N ALA A 276 21.36 -8.70 -21.99
CA ALA A 276 20.66 -7.47 -22.37
C ALA A 276 21.59 -6.31 -22.72
N LYS A 277 22.78 -6.25 -22.09
CA LYS A 277 23.86 -5.31 -22.42
C LYS A 277 24.60 -5.66 -23.72
N ARG A 278 24.21 -6.73 -24.42
CA ARG A 278 24.82 -7.24 -25.67
C ARG A 278 26.31 -7.55 -25.54
N ASN A 279 26.70 -8.05 -24.38
CA ASN A 279 28.05 -8.56 -24.21
C ASN A 279 28.21 -9.95 -24.84
N SER A 280 29.43 -10.28 -25.22
CA SER A 280 29.81 -11.62 -25.67
C SER A 280 30.67 -12.31 -24.61
N GLY A 281 30.66 -13.65 -24.61
CA GLY A 281 31.43 -14.47 -23.66
C GLY A 281 30.61 -14.95 -22.47
N ALA A 282 31.32 -15.39 -21.42
CA ALA A 282 30.70 -15.89 -20.20
C ALA A 282 30.21 -14.72 -19.32
N ALA A 283 28.95 -14.80 -18.88
CA ALA A 283 28.42 -13.85 -17.90
C ALA A 283 29.17 -13.94 -16.56
N PRO A 284 29.25 -12.83 -15.80
CA PRO A 284 29.80 -12.87 -14.46
C PRO A 284 28.96 -13.75 -13.53
N THR A 285 29.60 -14.32 -12.51
CA THR A 285 28.95 -15.09 -11.45
C THR A 285 28.96 -14.31 -10.15
N SER A 286 27.94 -14.47 -9.33
CA SER A 286 27.81 -13.78 -8.03
C SER A 286 29.03 -13.90 -7.13
N VAL A 287 29.72 -15.04 -7.15
CA VAL A 287 30.93 -15.28 -6.36
C VAL A 287 32.11 -14.38 -6.74
N LYS A 288 32.12 -13.85 -7.98
CA LYS A 288 33.15 -12.93 -8.50
C LYS A 288 32.68 -11.47 -8.51
N GLU A 289 31.41 -11.22 -8.20
CA GLU A 289 30.87 -9.87 -8.13
C GLU A 289 31.39 -9.11 -6.91
N THR A 290 31.43 -7.78 -7.04
CA THR A 290 31.66 -6.92 -5.88
C THR A 290 30.57 -7.19 -4.86
N ARG A 291 30.98 -7.57 -3.66
CA ARG A 291 30.06 -7.89 -2.57
C ARG A 291 29.16 -6.70 -2.26
N LEU A 292 27.88 -6.97 -1.98
CA LEU A 292 26.91 -5.95 -1.55
C LEU A 292 27.51 -5.03 -0.49
N SER A 293 27.51 -3.73 -0.78
CA SER A 293 28.13 -2.73 0.09
C SER A 293 27.23 -2.36 1.27
N THR A 294 27.84 -1.85 2.35
CA THR A 294 27.09 -1.25 3.46
C THR A 294 26.32 -0.01 3.03
N THR A 295 26.80 0.71 2.01
CA THR A 295 26.13 1.92 1.50
C THR A 295 24.79 1.57 0.87
N THR A 296 24.76 0.58 -0.01
CA THR A 296 23.51 0.10 -0.63
C THR A 296 22.61 -0.56 0.40
N THR A 297 23.17 -1.26 1.38
CA THR A 297 22.35 -1.83 2.47
C THR A 297 21.70 -0.74 3.31
N LYS A 298 22.42 0.34 3.63
CA LYS A 298 21.86 1.51 4.34
C LYS A 298 20.73 2.19 3.55
N SER A 299 20.73 2.12 2.22
CA SER A 299 19.61 2.68 1.45
C SER A 299 18.35 1.82 1.50
N ILE A 300 18.44 0.58 1.97
CA ILE A 300 17.31 -0.36 2.13
C ILE A 300 17.16 -0.83 3.59
N SER A 301 17.74 -0.12 4.56
CA SER A 301 17.74 -0.48 5.98
C SER A 301 17.56 0.77 6.83
N THR A 302 16.68 0.71 7.84
CA THR A 302 16.47 1.84 8.76
C THR A 302 17.64 2.02 9.74
N ASP A 303 18.29 0.93 10.17
CA ASP A 303 19.38 0.95 11.15
C ASP A 303 20.78 0.82 10.52
N GLY A 304 20.85 0.54 9.22
CA GLY A 304 22.07 0.29 8.47
C GLY A 304 22.80 -1.02 8.84
N LYS A 305 22.19 -1.89 9.66
CA LYS A 305 22.78 -3.11 10.21
C LYS A 305 21.99 -4.36 9.81
N THR A 306 20.67 -4.27 9.84
CA THR A 306 19.75 -5.36 9.53
C THR A 306 18.75 -4.92 8.47
N VAL A 307 18.31 -5.85 7.64
CA VAL A 307 17.23 -5.62 6.68
C VAL A 307 16.04 -6.45 7.12
N THR A 308 14.98 -5.79 7.59
CA THR A 308 13.72 -6.42 7.96
C THR A 308 12.82 -6.63 6.74
N GLN A 309 11.77 -7.44 6.88
CA GLN A 309 10.76 -7.59 5.83
C GLN A 309 10.14 -6.25 5.46
N GLN A 310 9.86 -5.40 6.45
CA GLN A 310 9.33 -4.08 6.19
C GLN A 310 10.33 -3.22 5.41
N ASN A 311 11.62 -3.25 5.77
CA ASN A 311 12.63 -2.52 5.01
C ASN A 311 12.72 -2.98 3.55
N TRP A 312 12.55 -4.28 3.31
CA TRP A 312 12.51 -4.83 1.95
C TRP A 312 11.32 -4.32 1.15
N ILE A 313 10.12 -4.36 1.75
CA ILE A 313 8.89 -3.82 1.17
C ILE A 313 9.05 -2.33 0.88
N ASP A 314 9.52 -1.56 1.86
CA ASP A 314 9.70 -0.11 1.76
C ASP A 314 10.67 0.26 0.63
N GLY A 315 11.81 -0.43 0.55
CA GLY A 315 12.79 -0.22 -0.50
C GLY A 315 12.25 -0.59 -1.89
N TYR A 316 11.52 -1.70 -1.99
CA TYR A 316 10.94 -2.18 -3.25
C TYR A 316 9.86 -1.22 -3.77
N TYR A 317 8.87 -0.91 -2.94
CA TYR A 317 7.78 0.00 -3.31
C TYR A 317 8.25 1.45 -3.45
N GLY A 318 9.18 1.90 -2.60
CA GLY A 318 9.77 3.23 -2.69
C GLY A 318 10.49 3.43 -4.02
N LEU A 319 11.29 2.45 -4.44
CA LEU A 319 11.95 2.49 -5.75
C LEU A 319 10.94 2.48 -6.89
N LEU A 320 9.95 1.58 -6.90
CA LEU A 320 8.92 1.58 -7.95
C LEU A 320 8.14 2.89 -8.00
N SER A 321 7.79 3.45 -6.85
CA SER A 321 7.12 4.74 -6.78
C SER A 321 7.95 5.84 -7.44
N SER A 322 9.26 5.87 -7.19
CA SER A 322 10.18 6.82 -7.85
C SER A 322 10.27 6.64 -9.37
N LEU A 323 9.95 5.44 -9.86
CA LEU A 323 9.95 5.07 -11.28
C LEU A 323 8.56 5.15 -11.95
N GLY A 324 7.52 5.53 -11.19
CA GLY A 324 6.14 5.58 -11.65
C GLY A 324 5.42 4.24 -11.75
N GLY A 325 5.91 3.21 -11.05
CA GLY A 325 5.40 1.84 -11.11
C GLY A 325 5.87 1.06 -12.36
N PRO A 326 5.18 -0.02 -12.74
CA PRO A 326 4.02 -0.61 -12.08
C PRO A 326 4.36 -1.24 -10.73
N PHE A 327 3.39 -1.27 -9.83
CA PHE A 327 3.50 -1.94 -8.53
C PHE A 327 3.16 -3.43 -8.65
N PRO A 328 3.64 -4.27 -7.71
CA PRO A 328 3.36 -5.70 -7.76
C PRO A 328 1.87 -5.97 -7.56
N THR A 329 1.32 -6.95 -8.27
CA THR A 329 -0.09 -7.40 -8.20
C THR A 329 -0.53 -7.90 -6.82
N SER A 330 0.43 -8.13 -5.93
CA SER A 330 0.24 -8.35 -4.50
C SER A 330 1.56 -8.10 -3.77
N ALA A 331 1.49 -7.49 -2.58
CA ALA A 331 2.66 -7.38 -1.71
C ALA A 331 3.20 -8.75 -1.26
N SER A 332 2.38 -9.80 -1.30
CA SER A 332 2.84 -11.16 -1.02
C SER A 332 3.97 -11.59 -1.95
N ILE A 333 4.07 -11.01 -3.15
CA ILE A 333 5.19 -11.28 -4.07
C ILE A 333 6.50 -10.79 -3.46
N VAL A 334 6.52 -9.53 -3.01
CA VAL A 334 7.70 -8.91 -2.39
C VAL A 334 8.04 -9.59 -1.05
N ILE A 335 7.02 -10.00 -0.29
CA ILE A 335 7.19 -10.78 0.94
C ILE A 335 7.82 -12.14 0.63
N ASN A 336 7.30 -12.88 -0.36
CA ASN A 336 7.83 -14.18 -0.76
C ASN A 336 9.27 -14.08 -1.28
N ASP A 337 9.60 -13.00 -2.00
CA ASP A 337 10.97 -12.73 -2.44
C ASP A 337 11.89 -12.54 -1.24
N PHE A 338 11.49 -11.75 -0.25
CA PHE A 338 12.26 -11.57 0.99
C PHE A 338 12.35 -12.87 1.81
N ASP A 339 11.27 -13.63 1.91
CA ASP A 339 11.25 -14.90 2.65
C ASP A 339 12.17 -15.95 2.02
N ARG A 340 12.36 -15.90 0.69
CA ARG A 340 13.38 -16.71 0.02
C ARG A 340 14.80 -16.36 0.48
N VAL A 341 15.10 -15.06 0.61
CA VAL A 341 16.39 -14.59 1.14
C VAL A 341 16.54 -15.01 2.61
N ARG A 342 15.49 -14.89 3.42
CA ARG A 342 15.49 -15.34 4.82
C ARG A 342 15.70 -16.84 4.96
N GLY A 343 14.98 -17.63 4.18
CA GLY A 343 15.12 -19.08 4.14
C GLY A 343 16.54 -19.49 3.80
N TRP A 344 17.16 -18.82 2.82
CA TRP A 344 18.54 -19.12 2.48
C TRP A 344 19.54 -18.69 3.57
N THR A 345 19.34 -17.53 4.17
CA THR A 345 20.25 -16.99 5.20
C THR A 345 20.07 -17.63 6.57
N GLY A 346 18.97 -18.34 6.82
CA GLY A 346 18.63 -18.97 8.10
C GLY A 346 18.03 -18.02 9.15
N PHE A 347 17.70 -16.78 8.79
CA PHE A 347 17.11 -15.78 9.70
C PHE A 347 15.58 -15.80 9.64
N CYS A 348 14.99 -16.85 10.20
CA CYS A 348 13.55 -17.09 10.15
C CYS A 348 12.71 -16.15 11.02
N LYS A 349 13.29 -15.23 11.78
CA LYS A 349 12.57 -14.16 12.52
C LYS A 349 13.41 -12.89 12.57
N GLY A 350 12.75 -11.73 12.57
CA GLY A 350 13.42 -10.43 12.62
C GLY A 350 14.04 -10.01 11.28
N GLY A 351 15.12 -9.23 11.35
CA GLY A 351 15.88 -8.77 10.18
C GLY A 351 17.09 -9.65 9.87
N ILE A 352 17.47 -9.69 8.59
CA ILE A 352 18.69 -10.35 8.12
C ILE A 352 19.88 -9.42 8.42
N PRO A 353 20.90 -9.84 9.17
CA PRO A 353 22.12 -9.06 9.32
C PRO A 353 22.80 -8.80 7.98
N PHE A 354 23.35 -7.60 7.80
CA PHE A 354 24.00 -7.19 6.55
C PHE A 354 24.95 -8.24 5.97
N LYS A 355 25.82 -8.83 6.81
CA LYS A 355 26.79 -9.83 6.34
C LYS A 355 26.10 -11.01 5.66
N ASN A 356 25.02 -11.51 6.24
CA ASN A 356 24.26 -12.64 5.73
C ASN A 356 23.45 -12.27 4.48
N LEU A 357 22.91 -11.05 4.41
CA LEU A 357 22.28 -10.55 3.19
C LEU A 357 23.30 -10.46 2.05
N ALA A 358 24.50 -9.96 2.33
CA ALA A 358 25.58 -9.90 1.36
C ALA A 358 26.09 -11.31 0.97
N ASP A 359 26.07 -12.27 1.89
CA ASP A 359 26.36 -13.68 1.58
C ASP A 359 25.32 -14.28 0.64
N TYR A 360 24.04 -13.96 0.80
CA TYR A 360 23.01 -14.41 -0.13
C TYR A 360 23.32 -13.96 -1.56
N PHE A 361 23.60 -12.67 -1.77
CA PHE A 361 23.91 -12.14 -3.10
C PHE A 361 25.25 -12.58 -3.67
N GLN A 362 26.17 -13.09 -2.83
CA GLN A 362 27.47 -13.58 -3.30
C GLN A 362 27.49 -15.09 -3.52
N PHE A 363 26.75 -15.87 -2.72
CA PHE A 363 26.94 -17.31 -2.63
C PHE A 363 25.69 -18.16 -2.92
N SER A 364 24.49 -17.58 -2.91
CA SER A 364 23.24 -18.38 -3.01
C SER A 364 23.10 -19.18 -4.32
N SER A 365 23.79 -18.78 -5.39
CA SER A 365 23.83 -19.55 -6.64
C SER A 365 24.78 -20.76 -6.60
N SER A 366 25.73 -20.76 -5.67
CA SER A 366 26.80 -21.78 -5.57
C SER A 366 26.67 -22.68 -4.34
N VAL A 367 25.92 -22.24 -3.33
CA VAL A 367 25.72 -22.93 -2.07
C VAL A 367 24.22 -23.07 -1.82
N SER A 368 23.76 -24.29 -1.58
CA SER A 368 22.39 -24.56 -1.15
C SER A 368 22.18 -24.13 0.30
N SER A 369 20.98 -23.66 0.62
CA SER A 369 20.58 -23.49 2.02
C SER A 369 20.39 -24.86 2.66
N ASN A 370 20.91 -25.02 3.88
CA ASN A 370 20.62 -26.18 4.73
C ASN A 370 19.47 -25.89 5.71
N THR A 371 18.85 -24.71 5.62
CA THR A 371 17.86 -24.23 6.58
C THR A 371 16.54 -23.93 5.85
N SER A 372 15.44 -24.47 6.36
CA SER A 372 14.09 -24.05 5.97
C SER A 372 13.51 -23.14 7.04
N CYS A 373 13.15 -21.93 6.63
CA CYS A 373 12.10 -21.13 7.25
C CYS A 373 10.80 -21.44 6.48
#